data_AF-A0A916JPF0-F1
#
_entry.id   AF-A0A916JPF0-F1
#
_cell.length_a   1.000
_cell.length_b   1.000
_cell.length_c   1.000
_cell.angle_alpha   90.00
_cell.angle_beta   90.00
_cell.angle_gamma   90.00
#
_symmetry.space_group_name_H-M   'P 1'
#
loop_
_entity.id
_entity.type
_entity.pdbx_description
1 polymer ?
#
loop_
_entity_poly.entity_id
_entity_poly.type
_entity_poly.pdbx_seq_one_letter_code
_entity_poly.pdbx_strand_id
1 'polypeptide(L)' 'MSEEVEAIKNAIDLNRQSLVETMLGHLGVDEIDEQTFQELKLMVEYADHERLKYLKALETQEVVEYFLKDKLV' A
#
# COMPACT_ATOMS: atom_id res chain seq x y z
N MET A 1 -0.23 8.40 20.58
CA MET A 1 -0.85 8.24 19.24
C MET A 1 -2.33 8.00 19.46
N SER A 2 -3.23 8.48 18.58
CA SER A 2 -4.65 8.14 18.74
C SER A 2 -4.87 6.66 18.44
N GLU A 3 -5.76 6.02 19.19
CA GLU A 3 -6.09 4.59 19.06
C GLU A 3 -6.58 4.24 17.64
N GLU A 4 -7.26 5.17 16.99
CA GLU A 4 -7.73 5.05 15.60
C GLU A 4 -6.59 4.87 14.60
N VAL A 5 -5.50 5.64 14.75
CA VAL A 5 -4.34 5.53 13.86
C VAL A 5 -3.68 4.16 14.01
N GLU A 6 -3.61 3.64 15.23
CA GLU A 6 -3.03 2.32 15.49
C GLU A 6 -3.93 1.20 14.95
N ALA A 7 -5.25 1.32 15.10
CA ALA A 7 -6.20 0.38 14.51
C ALA A 7 -6.08 0.32 12.97
N ILE A 8 -5.92 1.47 12.31
CA ILE A 8 -5.74 1.53 10.86
C ILE A 8 -4.42 0.86 10.46
N LYS A 9 -3.32 1.11 11.17
CA LYS A 9 -2.03 0.45 10.89
C LYS A 9 -2.14 -1.07 10.99
N ASN A 10 -2.80 -1.57 12.04
CA ASN A 10 -3.01 -3.01 12.22
C ASN A 10 -3.88 -3.60 11.09
N ALA A 11 -4.92 -2.88 10.67
CA ALA A 11 -5.75 -3.31 9.55
C ALA A 11 -4.98 -3.38 8.23
N ILE A 12 -4.09 -2.41 7.96
CA ILE A 12 -3.19 -2.43 6.81
C ILE A 12 -2.24 -3.62 6.88
N ASP A 13 -1.68 -3.88 8.05
CA ASP A 13 -0.72 -4.98 8.25
C ASP A 13 -1.36 -6.36 8.00
N LEU A 14 -2.56 -6.57 8.56
CA LEU A 14 -3.37 -7.76 8.33
C LEU A 14 -3.76 -7.92 6.85
N ASN A 15 -4.08 -6.81 6.17
CA ASN A 15 -4.39 -6.86 4.75
C ASN A 15 -3.19 -7.31 3.91
N ARG A 16 -1.99 -6.84 4.24
CA ARG A 16 -0.75 -7.27 3.56
C ARG A 16 -0.48 -8.76 3.79
N GLN A 17 -0.65 -9.25 5.02
CA GLN A 17 -0.52 -10.67 5.34
C GLN A 17 -1.50 -11.51 4.52
N SER A 18 -2.78 -11.12 4.52
CA SER A 18 -3.82 -11.81 3.75
C SER A 18 -3.54 -11.82 2.24
N LEU A 19 -2.96 -10.74 1.70
CA LEU A 19 -2.54 -10.69 0.30
C LEU A 19 -1.42 -11.70 0.00
N VAL A 20 -0.39 -11.77 0.86
CA VAL A 20 0.69 -12.75 0.72
C VAL A 20 0.14 -14.17 0.77
N GLU A 21 -0.71 -14.49 1.75
CA GLU A 21 -1.37 -15.80 1.88
C GLU A 21 -2.17 -16.16 0.62
N THR A 22 -2.93 -15.19 0.08
CA THR A 22 -3.71 -15.39 -1.15
C THR A 22 -2.81 -15.69 -2.35
N MET A 23 -1.67 -14.98 -2.48
CA MET A 23 -0.71 -15.22 -3.56
C MET A 23 -0.08 -16.61 -3.45
N LEU A 24 0.35 -17.00 -2.24
CA LEU A 24 0.91 -18.33 -1.97
C LEU A 24 -0.10 -19.45 -2.27
N GLY A 25 -1.35 -19.28 -1.82
CA GLY A 25 -2.42 -20.22 -2.10
C GLY A 25 -2.72 -20.37 -3.60
N HIS A 26 -2.66 -19.27 -4.37
CA HIS A 26 -2.81 -19.35 -5.83
C HIS A 26 -1.66 -20.07 -6.53
N LEU A 27 -0.45 -19.96 -5.98
CA LEU A 27 0.74 -20.64 -6.49
C LEU A 27 0.85 -22.10 -6.03
N GLY A 28 -0.08 -22.59 -5.21
CA GLY A 28 -0.04 -23.94 -4.65
C GLY A 28 1.09 -24.14 -3.63
N VAL A 29 1.47 -23.07 -2.93
CA VAL A 29 2.49 -23.12 -1.89
C VAL A 29 1.80 -23.25 -0.54
N ASP A 30 1.77 -24.47 -0.01
CA ASP A 30 1.04 -24.80 1.23
C ASP A 30 1.84 -24.46 2.51
N GLU A 31 3.18 -24.51 2.44
CA GLU A 31 4.07 -24.18 3.55
C GLU A 31 5.22 -23.29 3.06
N ILE A 32 5.50 -22.22 3.80
CA ILE A 32 6.73 -21.42 3.66
C ILE A 32 7.31 -21.15 5.03
N ASP A 33 8.62 -20.93 5.10
CA ASP A 33 9.25 -20.51 6.34
C ASP A 33 8.90 -19.04 6.68
N GLU A 34 8.98 -18.74 7.98
CA GLU A 34 8.61 -17.42 8.50
C GLU A 34 9.45 -16.28 7.88
N GLN A 35 10.75 -16.51 7.64
CA GLN A 35 11.61 -15.48 7.08
C GLN A 35 11.16 -15.10 5.68
N THR A 36 10.94 -16.08 4.81
CA THR A 36 10.42 -15.86 3.46
C THR A 36 9.06 -15.13 3.50
N PHE A 37 8.16 -15.49 4.42
CA PHE A 37 6.88 -14.80 4.57
C PHE A 37 7.05 -13.32 4.94
N GLN A 38 7.92 -13.02 5.91
CA GLN A 38 8.19 -11.64 6.31
C GLN A 38 8.84 -10.83 5.18
N GLU A 39 9.75 -11.44 4.40
CA GLU A 39 10.36 -10.80 3.23
C GLU A 39 9.32 -10.46 2.16
N LEU A 40 8.40 -11.39 1.85
CA LEU A 40 7.31 -11.16 0.90
C LEU A 40 6.37 -10.04 1.38
N LYS A 41 6.04 -10.02 2.67
CA LYS A 41 5.23 -8.96 3.28
C LYS A 41 5.93 -7.59 3.18
N LEU A 42 7.24 -7.52 3.42
CA LEU A 42 8.03 -6.29 3.27
C LEU A 42 8.05 -5.80 1.81
N MET A 43 8.07 -6.71 0.83
CA MET A 43 7.96 -6.34 -0.58
C MET A 43 6.60 -5.69 -0.90
N VAL A 44 5.50 -6.22 -0.34
CA VAL A 44 4.17 -5.60 -0.47
C VAL A 44 4.14 -4.23 0.18
N GLU A 45 4.73 -4.08 1.37
CA GLU A 45 4.83 -2.79 2.05
C GLU A 45 5.64 -1.75 1.25
N TYR A 46 6.73 -2.16 0.62
CA TYR A 46 7.50 -1.28 -0.26
C TYR A 46 6.67 -0.82 -1.48
N ALA A 47 5.92 -1.75 -2.10
CA ALA A 47 5.05 -1.42 -3.21
C ALA A 47 3.92 -0.45 -2.80
N ASP A 48 3.35 -0.61 -1.60
CA ASP A 48 2.39 0.33 -1.02
C ASP A 48 2.99 1.73 -0.87
N HIS A 49 4.23 1.81 -0.37
CA HIS A 49 4.91 3.07 -0.16
C HIS A 49 5.12 3.84 -1.47
N GLU A 50 5.61 3.17 -2.51
CA GLU A 50 5.78 3.80 -3.83
C GLU A 50 4.42 4.18 -4.43
N ARG A 51 3.38 3.34 -4.29
CA ARG A 51 2.02 3.69 -4.73
C ARG A 51 1.52 4.97 -4.06
N LEU A 52 1.68 5.10 -2.74
CA LEU A 52 1.27 6.31 -2.00
C LEU A 52 2.02 7.56 -2.46
N LYS A 53 3.30 7.44 -2.77
CA LYS A 53 4.10 8.53 -3.33
C LYS A 53 3.59 8.98 -4.70
N TYR A 54 3.24 8.04 -5.58
CA TYR A 54 2.64 8.37 -6.87
C TYR A 54 1.24 8.98 -6.74
N LEU A 55 0.41 8.48 -5.82
CA LEU A 55 -0.92 9.06 -5.55
C LEU A 55 -0.83 10.52 -5.10
N LYS A 56 0.08 10.83 -4.17
CA LYS A 56 0.30 12.22 -3.73
C LYS A 56 0.79 13.12 -4.86
N ALA A 57 1.67 12.59 -5.72
CA ALA A 57 2.16 13.34 -6.87
C ALA A 57 1.02 13.62 -7.88
N LEU A 58 0.14 12.63 -8.10
CA LEU A 58 -1.04 12.78 -8.95
C LEU A 58 -2.02 13.82 -8.38
N GLU A 59 -2.39 13.71 -7.10
CA GLU A 59 -3.26 14.68 -6.41
C GLU A 59 -2.70 16.11 -6.53
N THR A 60 -1.39 16.27 -6.35
CA THR A 60 -0.72 17.57 -6.50
C THR A 60 -0.85 18.10 -7.93
N GLN A 61 -0.66 17.23 -8.93
CA GLN A 61 -0.78 17.61 -10.33
C GLN A 61 -2.22 17.99 -10.71
N GLU A 62 -3.21 17.24 -10.23
CA GLU A 62 -4.63 17.53 -10.45
C GLU A 62 -5.03 18.89 -9.86
N VAL A 63 -4.53 19.23 -8.67
CA VAL A 63 -4.71 20.54 -8.06
C VAL A 63 -4.08 21.64 -8.91
N VAL A 64 -2.84 21.45 -9.37
CA VAL A 64 -2.15 22.42 -10.25
C VAL A 64 -2.94 22.64 -11.54
N GLU A 65 -3.40 21.56 -12.19
CA GLU A 65 -4.21 21.66 -13.41
C GLU A 65 -5.53 22.39 -13.18
N TYR A 66 -6.22 22.12 -12.07
CA TYR A 66 -7.43 22.82 -11.70
C TYR A 66 -7.17 24.33 -11.59
N PHE A 67 -6.12 24.74 -10.87
CA PHE A 67 -5.76 26.15 -10.73
C PHE A 67 -5.34 26.79 -12.07
N LEU A 68 -4.57 26.09 -12.90
CA LEU A 68 -4.17 26.61 -14.21
C LEU A 68 -5.38 26.80 -15.13
N LYS A 69 -6.31 25.83 -15.17
CA LYS A 69 -7.55 25.93 -15.96
C LYS A 69 -8.50 27.01 -15.44
N ASP A 70 -8.56 27.24 -14.13
CA ASP A 70 -9.43 28.24 -13.51
C ASP A 70 -8.85 29.68 -13.55
N LYS A 71 -7.52 29.82 -13.66
CA LYS A 71 -6.82 31.12 -13.63
C LYS A 71 -6.26 31.61 -14.96
N LEU A 72 -6.11 30.74 -15.97
CA LEU A 72 -5.72 31.13 -17.32
C LEU A 72 -6.96 31.09 -18.22
N VAL A 73 -7.56 32.26 -18.39
CA VAL A 73 -8.50 32.58 -19.49
C VAL A 73 -7.69 32.97 -20.70
#